data_AF-A0A383BE94-F1
#
_entry.id   AF-A0A383BE94-F1
#
_cell.length_a   1.000
_cell.length_b   1.000
_cell.length_c   1.000
_cell.angle_alpha   90.00
_cell.angle_beta   90.00
_cell.angle_gamma   90.00
#
_symmetry.space_group_name_H-M   'P 1'
#
loop_
_entity.id
_entity.type
_entity.pdbx_description
1 polymer ?
#
loop_
_entity_poly.entity_id
_entity_poly.type
_entity_poly.pdbx_seq_one_letter_code
_entity_poly.pdbx_strand_id
1 'polypeptide(L)'
;MYLKTLDDFYRIIISKPYYYRMPCLEGDYIRILFHRLNHPVLPFLLLALLLGSCSSPEDNAQPVKKKEFALPVQVGKVVTMDVADEVRAVGNIQAEQRGLINSEVRGKITRIAVEEGMKVKAGELLAQIDPREFELIHERLRADLSSLQKEYQKAQGGLRQEDKQRLEARMHANESALNLANIEL
;
A
#
# COMPACT_ATOMS: atom_id res chain seq x y z
N MET A 1 -14.86 -11.76 -11.46
CA MET A 1 -14.78 -12.65 -12.64
C MET A 1 -14.70 -14.06 -12.08
N TYR A 2 -15.80 -14.80 -12.20
CA TYR A 2 -16.10 -16.07 -11.53
C TYR A 2 -15.15 -17.21 -11.96
N LEU A 3 -14.70 -18.02 -11.00
CA LEU A 3 -14.11 -19.36 -11.22
C LEU A 3 -15.18 -20.22 -11.91
N LYS A 4 -14.93 -20.71 -13.12
CA LYS A 4 -15.99 -21.20 -14.03
C LYS A 4 -15.80 -22.65 -14.48
N THR A 5 -14.98 -23.43 -13.78
CA THR A 5 -14.57 -24.77 -14.22
C THR A 5 -14.36 -25.73 -13.03
N LEU A 6 -14.99 -26.91 -13.11
CA LEU A 6 -14.94 -28.02 -12.13
C LEU A 6 -13.49 -28.48 -11.79
N ASP A 7 -12.52 -28.19 -12.65
CA ASP A 7 -11.11 -28.57 -12.46
C ASP A 7 -10.32 -27.62 -11.54
N ASP A 8 -10.85 -26.42 -11.24
CA ASP A 8 -10.11 -25.37 -10.52
C ASP A 8 -10.32 -25.38 -9.00
N PHE A 9 -11.37 -26.02 -8.50
CA PHE A 9 -11.70 -26.03 -7.06
C PHE A 9 -10.91 -27.08 -6.26
N TYR A 10 -10.51 -28.20 -6.88
CA TYR A 10 -9.61 -29.18 -6.24
C TYR A 10 -8.16 -28.70 -6.11
N ARG A 11 -7.88 -27.49 -6.57
CA ARG A 11 -6.57 -26.88 -6.60
C ARG A 11 -6.51 -25.85 -5.49
N ILE A 12 -5.63 -26.08 -4.52
CA ILE A 12 -5.30 -25.02 -3.57
C ILE A 12 -4.55 -23.94 -4.35
N ILE A 13 -5.19 -22.79 -4.53
CA ILE A 13 -4.71 -21.65 -5.30
C ILE A 13 -4.65 -20.42 -4.37
N ILE A 14 -3.66 -19.54 -4.55
CA ILE A 14 -3.60 -18.26 -3.83
C ILE A 14 -4.77 -17.37 -4.28
N SER A 15 -5.76 -17.19 -3.40
CA SER A 15 -6.86 -16.24 -3.60
C SER A 15 -6.39 -14.79 -3.38
N LYS A 16 -7.05 -13.85 -4.06
CA LYS A 16 -6.54 -12.52 -4.47
C LYS A 16 -5.74 -11.71 -3.43
N PRO A 17 -4.69 -11.00 -3.87
CA PRO A 17 -3.97 -10.03 -3.03
C PRO A 17 -4.82 -8.77 -2.79
N TYR A 18 -5.14 -8.51 -1.53
CA TYR A 18 -5.76 -7.25 -1.09
C TYR A 18 -4.67 -6.18 -0.93
N TYR A 19 -4.70 -5.14 -1.76
CA TYR A 19 -3.73 -4.05 -1.75
C TYR A 19 -4.35 -2.75 -1.21
N TYR A 20 -3.63 -2.07 -0.30
CA TYR A 20 -3.85 -0.65 -0.03
C TYR A 20 -2.48 0.04 0.11
N ARG A 21 -2.18 0.98 -0.79
CA ARG A 21 -0.91 1.70 -0.85
C ARG A 21 -1.08 3.04 -0.13
N MET A 22 -0.28 3.32 0.88
CA MET A 22 -0.24 4.64 1.53
C MET A 22 0.82 5.52 0.86
N PRO A 23 0.50 6.77 0.49
CA PRO A 23 1.49 7.75 0.05
C PRO A 23 2.16 8.41 1.28
N CYS A 24 3.48 8.52 1.27
CA CYS A 24 4.25 9.25 2.27
C CYS A 24 4.15 10.78 2.04
N LEU A 25 4.17 11.52 3.16
CA LEU A 25 3.96 12.96 3.30
C LEU A 25 5.08 13.82 2.68
N GLU A 26 4.70 14.74 1.79
CA GLU A 26 5.49 15.88 1.32
C GLU A 26 5.54 16.98 2.40
N GLY A 27 6.73 17.42 2.80
CA GLY A 27 6.92 18.52 3.75
C GLY A 27 7.53 19.75 3.08
N ASP A 28 6.72 20.81 2.95
CA ASP A 28 7.12 22.14 2.49
C ASP A 28 7.91 22.91 3.58
N TYR A 29 9.00 23.59 3.19
CA TYR A 29 9.79 24.46 4.07
C TYR A 29 9.85 25.90 3.55
N ILE A 30 9.56 26.84 4.45
CA ILE A 30 9.41 28.28 4.23
C ILE A 30 10.77 28.98 4.16
N ARG A 31 10.97 29.84 3.13
CA ARG A 31 12.10 30.76 2.97
C ARG A 31 11.84 32.09 3.70
N ILE A 32 12.75 32.54 4.57
CA ILE A 32 12.80 33.93 5.02
C ILE A 32 14.15 34.54 4.62
N LEU A 33 14.08 35.59 3.82
CA LEU A 33 15.19 36.37 3.29
C LEU A 33 15.29 37.67 4.11
N PHE A 34 16.39 37.90 4.82
CA PHE A 34 16.68 39.23 5.40
C PHE A 34 17.87 39.86 4.66
N HIS A 35 17.56 40.88 3.87
CA HIS A 35 18.50 41.68 3.11
C HIS A 35 19.01 42.84 3.98
N ARG A 36 20.33 43.05 4.03
CA ARG A 36 21.00 44.17 4.71
C ARG A 36 21.96 44.81 3.72
N LEU A 37 21.86 46.10 3.44
CA LEU A 37 22.94 46.93 2.82
C LEU A 37 22.53 48.43 2.83
N ASN A 38 23.26 49.31 3.54
CA ASN A 38 24.25 50.32 3.04
C ASN A 38 23.63 51.63 2.51
N HIS A 39 24.20 52.84 2.59
CA HIS A 39 25.49 53.40 3.06
C HIS A 39 25.31 54.96 3.11
N PRO A 40 25.53 55.68 4.24
CA PRO A 40 25.32 57.13 4.32
C PRO A 40 26.64 57.92 4.12
N VAL A 41 27.33 57.71 2.99
CA VAL A 41 28.62 58.39 2.71
C VAL A 41 28.45 59.68 1.91
N LEU A 42 27.24 60.00 1.46
CA LEU A 42 26.96 61.08 0.52
C LEU A 42 26.61 62.47 1.14
N PRO A 43 25.99 62.62 2.33
CA PRO A 43 25.61 63.95 2.81
C PRO A 43 26.72 64.63 3.62
N PHE A 44 27.72 63.88 4.10
CA PHE A 44 28.79 64.41 4.96
C PHE A 44 29.88 65.14 4.15
N LEU A 45 30.08 64.76 2.89
CA LEU A 45 31.05 65.41 1.99
C LEU A 45 30.62 66.84 1.61
N LEU A 46 29.31 67.15 1.67
CA LEU A 46 28.76 68.46 1.31
C LEU A 46 28.88 69.49 2.46
N LEU A 47 28.93 69.04 3.72
CA LEU A 47 29.11 69.90 4.88
C LEU A 47 30.58 70.30 5.09
N ALA A 48 31.52 69.45 4.65
CA ALA A 48 32.95 69.70 4.72
C ALA A 48 33.42 70.89 3.85
N LEU A 49 32.65 71.28 2.83
CA LEU A 49 33.00 72.39 1.94
C LEU A 49 32.58 73.77 2.51
N LEU A 50 31.67 73.82 3.48
CA LEU A 50 31.05 75.08 3.96
C LEU A 50 31.75 75.70 5.18
N LEU A 51 32.62 74.96 5.88
CA LEU A 51 33.25 75.44 7.11
C LEU A 51 34.73 75.81 6.94
N GLY A 52 35.24 75.78 5.70
CA GLY A 52 36.59 76.24 5.32
C GLY A 52 36.77 77.77 5.35
N SER A 53 36.23 78.45 6.35
CA SER A 53 36.42 79.90 6.54
C SER A 53 36.23 80.30 8.00
N CYS A 54 37.23 80.03 8.86
CA CYS A 54 37.60 81.01 9.88
C CYS A 54 39.02 80.79 10.41
N SER A 55 39.62 81.93 10.73
CA SER A 55 41.01 82.22 11.03
C SER A 55 41.42 82.00 12.48
N SER A 56 42.69 81.60 12.63
CA SER A 56 43.69 82.06 13.61
C SER A 56 44.37 80.93 14.42
N PRO A 57 45.69 81.08 14.68
CA PRO A 57 46.55 80.03 15.21
C PRO A 57 46.60 80.02 16.75
N GLU A 58 47.33 79.03 17.28
CA GLU A 58 47.81 78.89 18.67
C GLU A 58 46.91 78.09 19.63
N ASP A 59 47.19 76.78 19.76
CA ASP A 59 47.71 76.25 21.03
C ASP A 59 48.35 74.86 20.82
N ASN A 60 49.59 74.74 21.28
CA ASN A 60 50.41 73.53 21.21
C ASN A 60 50.18 72.75 22.51
N ALA A 61 49.09 71.98 22.56
CA ALA A 61 48.86 71.02 23.63
C ALA A 61 48.94 69.60 23.06
N GLN A 62 50.02 68.92 23.41
CA GLN A 62 50.33 67.54 23.03
C GLN A 62 49.16 66.59 23.37
N PRO A 63 48.83 65.63 22.49
CA PRO A 63 47.72 64.72 22.73
C PRO A 63 48.05 63.80 23.90
N VAL A 64 47.33 63.95 25.02
CA VAL A 64 47.32 62.97 26.10
C VAL A 64 46.67 61.70 25.56
N LYS A 65 47.50 60.73 25.15
CA LYS A 65 47.09 59.36 24.82
C LYS A 65 46.41 58.76 26.05
N LYS A 66 45.08 58.73 26.05
CA LYS A 66 44.29 57.88 26.95
C LYS A 66 44.73 56.44 26.67
N LYS A 67 45.46 55.82 27.59
CA LYS A 67 45.80 54.39 27.51
C LYS A 67 44.49 53.61 27.67
N GLU A 68 43.90 53.23 26.54
CA GLU A 68 42.80 52.28 26.52
C GLU A 68 43.38 50.90 26.84
N PHE A 69 42.99 50.35 27.98
CA PHE A 69 43.28 48.96 28.33
C PHE A 69 42.43 48.06 27.44
N ALA A 70 42.99 47.62 26.32
CA ALA A 70 42.38 46.60 25.46
C ALA A 70 42.90 45.23 25.90
N LEU A 71 42.03 44.40 26.48
CA LEU A 71 42.35 42.99 26.70
C LEU A 71 42.32 42.26 25.34
N PRO A 72 43.37 41.51 24.98
CA PRO A 72 43.37 40.76 23.73
C PRO A 72 42.32 39.65 23.80
N VAL A 73 41.37 39.68 22.88
CA VAL A 73 40.34 38.65 22.72
C VAL A 73 40.53 37.96 21.37
N GLN A 74 40.34 36.65 21.35
CA GLN A 74 40.37 35.89 20.11
C GLN A 74 39.04 36.04 19.40
N VAL A 75 39.09 36.43 18.11
CA VAL A 75 37.90 36.54 17.25
C VAL A 75 38.06 35.61 16.05
N GLY A 76 36.95 34.98 15.65
CA GLY A 76 36.88 34.13 14.46
C GLY A 76 35.88 34.71 13.45
N LYS A 77 36.16 34.52 12.16
CA LYS A 77 35.24 34.91 11.08
C LYS A 77 34.12 33.88 10.97
N VAL A 78 32.86 34.32 11.12
CA VAL A 78 31.69 33.46 10.93
C VAL A 78 31.54 33.12 9.44
N VAL A 79 31.48 31.84 9.11
CA VAL A 79 31.24 31.33 7.76
C VAL A 79 29.97 30.48 7.82
N THR A 80 29.01 30.79 6.96
CA THR A 80 27.81 29.97 6.77
C THR A 80 28.11 28.89 5.75
N MET A 81 27.89 27.64 6.11
CA MET A 81 27.97 26.50 5.19
C MET A 81 26.76 25.60 5.38
N ASP A 82 26.33 24.96 4.30
CA ASP A 82 25.25 23.98 4.36
C ASP A 82 25.77 22.71 5.05
N VAL A 83 25.09 22.31 6.13
CA VAL A 83 25.36 21.09 6.87
C VAL A 83 24.17 20.16 6.68
N ALA A 84 24.42 18.97 6.13
CA ALA A 84 23.39 17.94 6.04
C ALA A 84 23.24 17.25 7.40
N ASP A 85 22.02 17.23 7.93
CA ASP A 85 21.69 16.47 9.14
C ASP A 85 21.33 15.03 8.73
N GLU A 86 22.24 14.08 8.95
CA GLU A 86 22.04 12.67 8.63
C GLU A 86 21.46 11.91 9.84
N VAL A 87 20.20 11.50 9.74
CA VAL A 87 19.58 10.63 10.75
C VAL A 87 19.74 9.16 10.33
N ARG A 88 20.49 8.39 11.12
CA ARG A 88 20.64 6.93 10.94
C ARG A 88 19.66 6.19 11.84
N ALA A 89 18.72 5.47 11.25
CA ALA A 89 17.80 4.59 11.96
C ALA A 89 18.09 3.13 11.62
N VAL A 90 18.09 2.27 12.64
CA VAL A 90 18.13 0.82 12.46
C VAL A 90 16.69 0.31 12.54
N GLY A 91 16.27 -0.48 11.57
CA GLY A 91 14.94 -1.07 11.50
C GLY A 91 14.99 -2.52 11.06
N ASN A 92 13.93 -3.27 11.38
CA ASN A 92 13.79 -4.65 10.97
C ASN A 92 12.96 -4.74 9.68
N ILE A 93 13.39 -5.59 8.75
CA ILE A 93 12.63 -5.88 7.54
C ILE A 93 11.57 -6.92 7.89
N GLN A 94 10.31 -6.60 7.60
CA GLN A 94 9.19 -7.53 7.69
C GLN A 94 8.65 -7.81 6.29
N ALA A 95 8.09 -9.01 6.11
CA ALA A 95 7.39 -9.32 4.87
C ALA A 95 6.17 -8.39 4.75
N GLU A 96 6.00 -7.77 3.57
CA GLU A 96 4.88 -6.86 3.31
C GLU A 96 3.52 -7.56 3.51
N GLN A 97 3.46 -8.86 3.22
CA GLN A 97 2.26 -9.69 3.34
C GLN A 97 2.65 -11.12 3.74
N ARG A 98 1.86 -11.74 4.62
CA ARG A 98 1.93 -13.16 4.95
C ARG A 98 0.53 -13.75 4.84
N GLY A 99 0.33 -14.64 3.85
CA GLY A 99 -0.92 -15.39 3.70
C GLY A 99 -0.79 -16.77 4.33
N LEU A 100 -1.78 -17.18 5.12
CA LEU A 100 -1.96 -18.59 5.50
C LEU A 100 -2.91 -19.22 4.48
N ILE A 101 -2.49 -20.31 3.85
CA ILE A 101 -3.26 -20.98 2.81
C ILE A 101 -3.95 -22.18 3.42
N ASN A 102 -5.28 -22.20 3.34
CA ASN A 102 -6.13 -23.27 3.85
C ASN A 102 -6.96 -23.86 2.72
N SER A 103 -7.34 -25.13 2.88
CA SER A 103 -8.31 -25.75 1.99
C SER A 103 -9.73 -25.33 2.37
N GLU A 104 -10.57 -25.07 1.37
CA GLU A 104 -12.00 -24.78 1.56
C GLU A 104 -12.77 -26.06 1.91
N VAL A 105 -12.34 -27.20 1.37
CA VAL A 105 -12.94 -28.51 1.61
C VAL A 105 -12.04 -29.42 2.42
N ARG A 106 -12.62 -30.35 3.19
CA ARG A 106 -11.86 -31.38 3.90
C ARG A 106 -11.62 -32.56 2.96
N GLY A 107 -10.39 -33.03 2.87
CA GLY A 107 -10.07 -34.24 2.11
C GLY A 107 -8.61 -34.65 2.24
N LYS A 108 -8.27 -35.79 1.64
CA LYS A 108 -6.90 -36.28 1.59
C LYS A 108 -6.15 -35.60 0.45
N ILE A 109 -4.95 -35.08 0.72
CA ILE A 109 -4.05 -34.55 -0.31
C ILE A 109 -3.49 -35.72 -1.13
N THR A 110 -3.66 -35.67 -2.44
CA THR A 110 -3.12 -36.67 -3.39
C THR A 110 -1.80 -36.23 -3.98
N ARG A 111 -1.61 -34.93 -4.18
CA ARG A 111 -0.40 -34.36 -4.79
C ARG A 111 -0.07 -33.00 -4.21
N ILE A 112 1.22 -32.75 -3.99
CA ILE A 112 1.77 -31.43 -3.73
C ILE A 112 2.56 -31.03 -4.99
N ALA A 113 2.29 -29.85 -5.54
CA ALA A 113 2.84 -29.39 -6.81
C ALA A 113 3.98 -28.36 -6.62
N VAL A 114 4.34 -28.05 -5.37
CA VAL A 114 5.28 -26.98 -5.02
C VAL A 114 6.34 -27.46 -4.04
N GLU A 115 7.51 -26.85 -4.13
CA GLU A 115 8.64 -27.08 -3.22
C GLU A 115 8.87 -25.87 -2.30
N GLU A 116 9.54 -26.10 -1.17
CA GLU A 116 9.87 -25.04 -0.23
C GLU A 116 10.78 -23.98 -0.86
N GLY A 117 10.45 -22.70 -0.67
CA GLY A 117 11.18 -21.58 -1.26
C GLY A 117 10.86 -21.30 -2.74
N MET A 118 9.99 -22.10 -3.37
CA MET A 118 9.54 -21.88 -4.74
C MET A 118 8.66 -20.62 -4.84
N LYS A 119 8.91 -19.79 -5.85
CA LYS A 119 8.06 -18.63 -6.14
C LYS A 119 6.84 -19.06 -6.93
N VAL A 120 5.66 -18.74 -6.42
CA VAL A 120 4.37 -19.08 -7.03
C VAL A 120 3.55 -17.83 -7.32
N LYS A 121 2.70 -17.88 -8.34
CA LYS A 121 1.79 -16.78 -8.70
C LYS A 121 0.37 -17.03 -8.17
N ALA A 122 -0.41 -15.95 -8.05
CA ALA A 122 -1.85 -16.09 -7.83
C ALA A 122 -2.48 -16.86 -8.99
N GLY A 123 -3.32 -17.84 -8.68
CA GLY A 123 -3.85 -18.77 -9.70
C GLY A 123 -3.11 -20.11 -9.81
N GLU A 124 -1.92 -20.24 -9.23
CA GLU A 124 -1.10 -21.44 -9.40
C GLU A 124 -1.48 -22.58 -8.45
N LEU A 125 -1.47 -23.81 -8.96
CA LEU A 125 -1.77 -25.03 -8.21
C LEU A 125 -0.67 -25.29 -7.17
N LEU A 126 -1.04 -25.32 -5.89
CA LEU A 126 -0.13 -25.63 -4.81
C LEU A 126 -0.21 -27.11 -4.39
N ALA A 127 -1.43 -27.61 -4.23
CA ALA A 127 -1.71 -29.00 -3.88
C ALA A 127 -3.10 -29.41 -4.37
N GLN A 128 -3.29 -30.72 -4.55
CA GLN A 128 -4.51 -31.34 -5.03
C GLN A 128 -5.10 -32.28 -3.98
N ILE A 129 -6.40 -32.17 -3.78
CA ILE A 129 -7.19 -33.05 -2.91
C ILE A 129 -7.81 -34.17 -3.77
N ASP A 130 -8.02 -35.35 -3.18
CA ASP A 130 -8.68 -36.48 -3.84
C ASP A 130 -10.10 -36.10 -4.29
N PRO A 131 -10.38 -36.06 -5.62
CA PRO A 131 -11.67 -35.59 -6.12
C PRO A 131 -12.76 -36.67 -6.08
N ARG A 132 -12.41 -37.94 -5.85
CA ARG A 132 -13.32 -39.08 -6.12
C ARG A 132 -14.61 -39.03 -5.32
N GLU A 133 -14.57 -38.68 -4.04
CA GLU A 133 -15.77 -38.61 -3.20
C GLU A 133 -16.73 -37.53 -3.71
N PHE A 134 -16.17 -36.39 -4.11
CA PHE A 134 -16.89 -35.23 -4.61
C PHE A 134 -17.50 -35.48 -5.99
N GLU A 135 -16.73 -36.11 -6.90
CA GLU A 135 -17.22 -36.55 -8.20
C GLU A 135 -18.40 -37.51 -8.06
N LEU A 136 -18.31 -38.49 -7.15
CA LEU A 136 -19.40 -39.45 -6.91
C LEU A 136 -20.67 -38.77 -6.37
N ILE A 137 -20.54 -37.78 -5.49
CA ILE A 137 -21.68 -37.01 -4.98
C ILE A 137 -22.33 -36.21 -6.12
N HIS A 138 -21.52 -35.53 -6.94
CA HIS A 138 -22.01 -34.78 -8.09
C HIS A 138 -22.70 -35.69 -9.11
N GLU A 139 -22.11 -36.84 -9.44
CA GLU A 139 -22.71 -37.84 -10.33
C GLU A 139 -24.04 -38.36 -9.81
N ARG A 140 -24.14 -38.64 -8.50
CA ARG A 140 -25.39 -39.06 -7.86
C ARG A 140 -26.49 -38.01 -8.01
N LEU A 141 -26.22 -36.76 -7.64
CA LEU A 141 -27.19 -35.66 -7.74
C LEU A 141 -27.63 -35.43 -9.19
N ARG A 142 -26.69 -35.53 -10.14
CA ARG A 142 -27.00 -35.43 -11.57
C ARG A 142 -27.87 -36.59 -12.05
N ALA A 143 -27.60 -37.81 -11.60
CA ALA A 143 -28.40 -38.98 -11.93
C ALA A 143 -29.83 -38.87 -11.37
N ASP A 144 -29.98 -38.37 -10.14
CA ASP A 144 -31.28 -38.14 -9.50
C ASP A 144 -32.10 -37.08 -10.26
N LEU A 145 -31.48 -35.96 -10.64
CA LEU A 145 -32.12 -34.94 -11.49
C LEU A 145 -32.57 -35.52 -12.84
N SER A 146 -31.71 -36.30 -13.49
CA SER A 146 -32.04 -36.93 -14.78
C SER A 146 -33.21 -37.91 -14.66
N SER A 147 -33.34 -38.60 -13.53
CA SER A 147 -34.42 -39.55 -13.26
C SER A 147 -35.74 -38.83 -13.03
N LEU A 148 -35.73 -37.75 -12.22
CA LEU A 148 -36.91 -36.91 -12.01
C LEU A 148 -37.37 -36.23 -13.30
N GLN A 149 -36.45 -35.79 -14.14
CA GLN A 149 -36.78 -35.18 -15.43
C GLN A 149 -37.49 -36.16 -16.37
N LYS A 150 -37.04 -37.43 -16.39
CA LYS A 150 -37.73 -38.50 -17.13
C LYS A 150 -39.11 -38.80 -16.56
N GLU A 151 -39.26 -38.79 -15.24
CA GLU A 151 -40.55 -38.99 -14.58
C GLU A 151 -41.52 -37.85 -14.90
N TYR A 152 -41.06 -36.61 -14.85
CA TYR A 152 -41.83 -35.43 -15.25
C TYR A 152 -42.27 -35.50 -16.72
N GLN A 153 -41.37 -35.87 -17.64
CA GLN A 153 -41.70 -36.05 -19.05
C GLN A 153 -42.79 -37.12 -19.27
N LYS A 154 -42.71 -38.26 -18.57
CA LYS A 154 -43.77 -39.28 -18.60
C LYS A 154 -45.09 -38.72 -18.05
N ALA A 155 -45.02 -37.89 -17.01
CA ALA A 155 -46.19 -37.33 -16.37
C ALA A 155 -46.92 -36.27 -17.19
N GLN A 156 -46.22 -35.58 -18.10
CA GLN A 156 -46.83 -34.60 -19.00
C GLN A 156 -47.97 -35.21 -19.84
N GLY A 157 -47.85 -36.48 -20.23
CA GLY A 157 -48.79 -37.19 -21.10
C GLY A 157 -50.10 -37.67 -20.46
N GLY A 158 -50.31 -37.53 -19.14
CA GLY A 158 -51.57 -38.00 -18.52
C GLY A 158 -51.80 -37.76 -17.03
N LEU A 159 -50.87 -37.13 -16.29
CA LEU A 159 -51.07 -36.91 -14.85
C LEU A 159 -51.92 -35.68 -14.52
N ARG A 160 -52.52 -35.70 -13.33
CA ARG A 160 -53.25 -34.56 -12.74
C ARG A 160 -52.29 -33.39 -12.55
N GLN A 161 -52.81 -32.16 -12.58
CA GLN A 161 -51.98 -30.95 -12.42
C GLN A 161 -51.26 -30.92 -11.07
N GLU A 162 -51.89 -31.45 -10.01
CA GLU A 162 -51.30 -31.57 -8.68
C GLU A 162 -50.01 -32.41 -8.69
N ASP A 163 -50.01 -33.53 -9.42
CA ASP A 163 -48.84 -34.42 -9.50
C ASP A 163 -47.71 -33.78 -10.31
N LYS A 164 -48.05 -33.03 -11.37
CA LYS A 164 -47.08 -32.28 -12.18
C LYS A 164 -46.35 -31.23 -11.33
N GLN A 165 -47.09 -30.44 -10.55
CA GLN A 165 -46.52 -29.43 -9.66
C GLN A 165 -45.63 -30.07 -8.57
N ARG A 166 -46.02 -31.24 -8.06
CA ARG A 166 -45.21 -31.98 -7.08
C ARG A 166 -43.88 -32.45 -7.68
N LEU A 167 -43.89 -32.96 -8.90
CA LEU A 167 -42.68 -33.39 -9.61
C LEU A 167 -41.78 -32.21 -9.97
N GLU A 168 -42.36 -31.11 -10.42
CA GLU A 168 -41.65 -29.86 -10.70
C GLU A 168 -40.96 -29.30 -9.45
N ALA A 169 -41.68 -29.26 -8.32
CA ALA A 169 -41.10 -28.86 -7.03
C ALA A 169 -39.93 -29.77 -6.61
N ARG A 170 -40.04 -31.09 -6.83
CA ARG A 170 -38.92 -32.01 -6.57
C ARG A 170 -37.74 -31.78 -7.51
N MET A 171 -37.98 -31.54 -8.79
CA MET A 171 -36.92 -31.23 -9.75
C MET A 171 -36.16 -29.97 -9.33
N HIS A 172 -36.86 -28.88 -9.02
CA HIS A 172 -36.23 -27.63 -8.57
C HIS A 172 -35.46 -27.79 -7.25
N ALA A 173 -35.96 -28.59 -6.31
CA ALA A 173 -35.23 -28.90 -5.09
C ALA A 173 -33.93 -29.65 -5.38
N ASN A 174 -33.96 -30.61 -6.30
CA ASN A 174 -32.78 -31.40 -6.66
C ASN A 174 -31.78 -30.60 -7.50
N GLU A 175 -32.27 -29.73 -8.39
CA GLU A 175 -31.46 -28.76 -9.13
C GLU A 175 -30.72 -27.80 -8.19
N SER A 176 -31.42 -27.33 -7.15
CA SER A 176 -30.80 -26.49 -6.11
C SER A 176 -29.70 -27.25 -5.37
N ALA A 177 -29.93 -28.52 -5.02
CA ALA A 177 -28.92 -29.36 -4.39
C ALA A 177 -27.70 -29.60 -5.28
N LEU A 178 -27.90 -29.82 -6.59
CA LEU A 178 -26.81 -29.95 -7.56
C LEU A 178 -26.02 -28.64 -7.70
N ASN A 179 -26.70 -27.50 -7.70
CA ASN A 179 -26.05 -26.19 -7.76
C ASN A 179 -25.23 -25.90 -6.49
N LEU A 180 -25.72 -26.31 -5.32
CA LEU A 180 -24.95 -26.21 -4.08
C LEU A 180 -23.72 -27.11 -4.12
N ALA A 181 -23.84 -28.34 -4.62
CA ALA A 181 -22.68 -29.18 -4.85
C ALA A 181 -21.67 -28.48 -5.76
N ASN A 182 -22.07 -27.83 -6.85
CA ASN A 182 -21.14 -27.05 -7.69
C ASN A 182 -20.47 -25.83 -7.01
N ILE A 183 -20.95 -25.40 -5.84
CA ILE A 183 -20.38 -24.29 -5.05
C ILE A 183 -19.46 -24.82 -3.95
N GLU A 184 -19.82 -25.96 -3.34
CA GLU A 184 -19.01 -26.64 -2.34
C GLU A 184 -17.87 -27.46 -2.95
N LEU A 185 -17.97 -27.82 -4.23
CA LEU A 185 -17.02 -28.62 -5.01
C LEU A 185 -16.19 -27.78 -5.96
#